data_AF-A0A9E5QKZ6-F1
#
_entry.id   AF-A0A9E5QKZ6-F1
#
_cell.length_a   1.000
_cell.length_b   1.000
_cell.length_c   1.000
_cell.angle_alpha   90.00
_cell.angle_beta   90.00
_cell.angle_gamma   90.00
#
_symmetry.space_group_name_H-M   'P 1'
#
loop_
_entity.id
_entity.type
_entity.pdbx_description
1 polymer ?
#
loop_
_entity_poly.entity_id
_entity_poly.type
_entity_poly.pdbx_seq_one_letter_code
_entity_poly.pdbx_strand_id
1 'polypeptide(L)'
;MVLAQFDIRYFNNHKLQVGKFITPFSPENTRSSRSLSSVERYSGLNSIFLLPGLDTQYGMMFYGQFPRFEYYASITNGNGKASANIRENNDAKDFQGRLVYKVNDQLRFGGSLNYTDEASQTLKLVDHTFNSFNEAKIYGERVGYLLDFQYNRNPFLLRAE
;
A
#
# COMPACT_ATOMS: atom_id res chain seq x y z
N MET A 1 10.16 -9.48 6.55
CA MET A 1 10.17 -8.16 5.89
C MET A 1 11.38 -7.37 6.37
N VAL A 2 12.24 -6.94 5.44
CA VAL A 2 13.43 -6.12 5.75
C VAL A 2 13.18 -4.71 5.20
N LEU A 3 13.16 -3.73 6.09
CA LEU A 3 13.06 -2.31 5.75
C LEU A 3 14.46 -1.71 5.70
N ALA A 4 14.68 -0.80 4.74
CA ALA A 4 15.96 -0.10 4.59
C ALA A 4 15.65 1.33 4.17
N GLN A 5 15.37 2.19 5.14
CA GLN A 5 14.86 3.53 4.89
C GLN A 5 15.54 4.58 5.79
N PHE A 6 15.63 5.80 5.27
CA PHE A 6 16.03 6.99 5.99
C PHE A 6 14.81 7.88 6.22
N ASP A 7 14.57 8.25 7.47
CA ASP A 7 13.45 9.09 7.88
C ASP A 7 13.96 10.52 8.19
N ILE A 8 13.59 11.48 7.35
CA ILE A 8 13.90 12.90 7.55
C ILE A 8 12.67 13.60 8.13
N ARG A 9 12.79 14.11 9.36
CA ARG A 9 11.72 14.84 10.04
C ARG A 9 11.92 16.34 9.87
N TYR A 10 10.99 16.99 9.15
CA TYR A 10 11.05 18.43 8.91
C TYR A 10 10.21 19.24 9.92
N PHE A 11 9.05 18.69 10.31
CA PHE A 11 8.13 19.29 11.29
C PHE A 11 7.63 18.22 12.26
N ASN A 12 7.10 18.65 13.42
CA ASN A 12 6.45 17.72 14.35
C ASN A 12 5.33 16.97 13.63
N ASN A 13 5.38 15.64 13.64
CA ASN A 13 4.44 14.72 12.99
C ASN A 13 4.45 14.70 11.46
N HIS A 14 5.49 15.23 10.81
CA HIS A 14 5.70 15.09 9.36
C HIS A 14 7.09 14.54 9.05
N LYS A 15 7.17 13.61 8.09
CA LYS A 15 8.44 13.00 7.68
C LYS A 15 8.46 12.69 6.18
N LEU A 16 9.66 12.73 5.61
CA LEU A 16 9.98 12.10 4.34
C LEU A 16 10.74 10.81 4.62
N GLN A 17 10.34 9.73 3.98
CA GLN A 17 10.98 8.44 4.04
C GLN A 17 11.58 8.16 2.66
N VAL A 18 12.85 7.78 2.62
CA VAL A 18 13.57 7.44 1.37
C VAL A 18 14.20 6.07 1.52
N GLY A 19 14.02 5.20 0.53
CA GLY A 19 14.55 3.83 0.55
C GLY A 19 13.44 2.81 0.38
N LYS A 20 13.54 1.68 1.08
CA LYS A 20 12.57 0.58 1.06
C LYS A 20 11.60 0.66 2.23
N PHE A 21 10.34 0.99 1.96
CA PHE A 21 9.27 1.18 2.96
C PHE A 21 7.98 0.43 2.60
N ILE A 22 7.10 0.25 3.59
CA ILE A 22 5.76 -0.33 3.38
C ILE A 22 4.88 0.67 2.64
N THR A 23 4.22 0.22 1.56
CA THR A 23 3.38 1.11 0.76
C THR A 23 2.09 1.48 1.51
N PRO A 24 1.64 2.75 1.44
CA PRO A 24 0.57 3.24 2.28
C PRO A 24 -0.82 3.01 1.67
N PHE A 25 -1.08 1.86 1.03
CA PHE A 25 -2.36 1.64 0.35
C PHE A 25 -3.48 1.14 1.27
N SER A 26 -3.18 0.30 2.25
CA SER A 26 -4.20 -0.29 3.14
C SER A 26 -3.85 -0.07 4.63
N PRO A 27 -4.85 0.17 5.50
CA PRO A 27 -4.64 0.17 6.94
C PRO A 27 -3.99 -1.12 7.45
N GLU A 28 -4.45 -2.28 6.99
CA GLU A 28 -3.85 -3.56 7.34
C GLU A 28 -2.40 -3.70 6.84
N ASN A 29 -2.04 -3.07 5.72
CA ASN A 29 -0.65 -3.06 5.25
C ASN A 29 0.26 -2.24 6.18
N THR A 30 -0.19 -1.05 6.57
CA THR A 30 0.55 -0.14 7.48
C THR A 30 0.64 -0.66 8.93
N ARG A 31 -0.18 -1.64 9.28
CA ARG A 31 -0.20 -2.27 10.60
C ARG A 31 0.94 -3.28 10.73
N SER A 32 1.54 -3.34 11.93
CA SER A 32 2.55 -4.34 12.25
C SER A 32 1.98 -5.76 12.14
N SER A 33 2.74 -6.67 11.55
CA SER A 33 2.38 -8.09 11.44
C SER A 33 2.09 -8.74 12.80
N ARG A 34 2.71 -8.25 13.88
CA ARG A 34 2.46 -8.70 15.26
C ARG A 34 1.09 -8.29 15.84
N SER A 35 0.41 -7.36 15.17
CA SER A 35 -0.86 -6.78 15.61
C SER A 35 -2.01 -7.09 14.65
N LEU A 36 -1.80 -8.05 13.73
CA LEU A 36 -2.85 -8.58 12.88
C LEU A 36 -3.85 -9.37 13.74
N SER A 37 -5.12 -9.29 13.34
CA SER A 37 -6.21 -10.00 14.03
C SER A 37 -6.37 -11.43 13.51
N SER A 38 -5.81 -11.68 12.34
CA SER A 38 -5.72 -12.95 11.65
C SER A 38 -4.26 -13.36 11.52
N VAL A 39 -4.02 -14.64 11.20
CA VAL A 39 -2.68 -15.16 10.91
C VAL A 39 -2.08 -14.46 9.69
N GLU A 40 -2.93 -14.18 8.68
CA GLU A 40 -2.56 -13.58 7.41
C GLU A 40 -3.39 -12.33 7.10
N ARG A 41 -2.88 -11.46 6.24
CA ARG A 41 -3.64 -10.31 5.71
C ARG A 41 -4.77 -10.76 4.78
N TYR A 42 -5.80 -9.94 4.61
CA TYR A 42 -6.98 -10.29 3.80
C TYR A 42 -6.62 -10.59 2.33
N SER A 43 -7.41 -11.47 1.70
CA SER A 43 -7.11 -11.98 0.36
C SER A 43 -7.06 -10.90 -0.71
N GLY A 44 -7.86 -9.83 -0.60
CA GLY A 44 -7.80 -8.69 -1.52
C GLY A 44 -6.42 -8.02 -1.52
N LEU A 45 -5.79 -7.84 -0.36
CA LEU A 45 -4.38 -7.44 -0.30
C LEU A 45 -3.47 -8.47 -0.98
N ASN A 46 -3.65 -9.75 -0.68
CA ASN A 46 -2.78 -10.78 -1.25
C ASN A 46 -3.03 -11.07 -2.74
N SER A 47 -4.10 -10.58 -3.36
CA SER A 47 -4.50 -10.96 -4.73
C SER A 47 -4.57 -9.79 -5.71
N ILE A 48 -5.05 -8.64 -5.26
CA ILE A 48 -5.10 -7.40 -6.05
C ILE A 48 -3.71 -6.73 -6.06
N PHE A 49 -2.86 -7.05 -5.07
CA PHE A 49 -1.51 -6.52 -4.91
C PHE A 49 -0.40 -7.52 -5.28
N LEU A 50 -0.69 -8.61 -6.01
CA LEU A 50 0.33 -9.54 -6.55
C LEU A 50 1.21 -8.95 -7.65
N LEU A 51 1.25 -7.63 -7.72
CA LEU A 51 2.36 -6.96 -8.36
C LEU A 51 3.55 -7.02 -7.40
N PRO A 52 4.78 -7.19 -7.91
CA PRO A 52 6.00 -7.13 -7.11
C PRO A 52 6.16 -5.70 -6.58
N GLY A 53 5.44 -5.39 -5.51
CA GLY A 53 4.65 -4.16 -5.57
C GLY A 53 4.39 -3.50 -4.23
N LEU A 54 3.80 -4.17 -3.24
CA LEU A 54 3.11 -3.39 -2.21
C LEU A 54 3.29 -3.87 -0.76
N ASP A 55 4.05 -4.94 -0.49
CA ASP A 55 4.54 -5.18 0.89
C ASP A 55 5.61 -4.15 1.24
N THR A 56 6.64 -4.02 0.40
CA THR A 56 7.67 -2.98 0.53
C THR A 56 8.18 -2.52 -0.83
N GLN A 57 8.38 -1.22 -0.98
CA GLN A 57 8.87 -0.62 -2.22
C GLN A 57 10.02 0.33 -2.03
N TYR A 58 10.83 0.42 -3.08
CA TYR A 58 11.87 1.42 -3.20
C TYR A 58 11.30 2.73 -3.76
N GLY A 59 11.51 3.82 -3.05
CA GLY A 59 11.10 5.13 -3.52
C GLY A 59 11.22 6.22 -2.47
N MET A 60 10.28 7.15 -2.51
CA MET A 60 10.11 8.20 -1.53
C MET A 60 8.66 8.25 -1.05
N MET A 61 8.45 8.46 0.25
CA MET A 61 7.13 8.64 0.84
C MET A 61 7.11 9.84 1.79
N PHE A 62 6.15 10.72 1.56
CA PHE A 62 5.78 11.79 2.47
C PHE A 62 4.66 11.29 3.37
N TYR A 63 4.86 11.46 4.67
CA TYR A 63 3.86 11.21 5.69
C TYR A 63 3.64 12.46 6.52
N GLY A 64 2.39 12.73 6.87
CA GLY A 64 2.06 13.75 7.83
C GLY A 64 0.81 13.44 8.63
N GLN A 65 0.76 13.98 9.84
CA GLN A 65 -0.38 13.84 10.72
C GLN A 65 -0.75 15.17 11.39
N PHE A 66 -1.99 15.57 11.18
CA PHE A 66 -2.70 16.60 11.92
C PHE A 66 -3.65 15.95 12.97
N PRO A 67 -4.24 16.73 13.89
CA PRO A 67 -5.13 16.16 14.92
C PRO A 67 -6.29 15.33 14.36
N ARG A 68 -6.87 15.74 13.23
CA ARG A 68 -8.01 15.05 12.59
C ARG A 68 -7.68 14.34 11.28
N PHE A 69 -6.48 14.51 10.75
CA PHE A 69 -6.13 13.99 9.42
C PHE A 69 -4.76 13.35 9.43
N GLU A 70 -4.59 12.31 8.65
CA GLU A 70 -3.32 11.67 8.41
C GLU A 70 -3.22 11.39 6.92
N TYR A 71 -2.08 11.68 6.32
CA TYR A 71 -1.89 11.52 4.89
C TYR A 71 -0.56 10.85 4.58
N TYR A 72 -0.59 10.16 3.45
CA TYR A 72 0.56 9.54 2.83
C TYR A 72 0.55 9.87 1.35
N ALA A 73 1.71 10.20 0.80
CA ALA A 73 1.93 10.33 -0.62
C ALA A 73 3.28 9.71 -0.96
N SER A 74 3.30 8.73 -1.85
CA SER A 74 4.54 8.05 -2.25
C SER A 74 4.68 7.98 -3.75
N ILE A 75 5.94 8.04 -4.18
CA ILE A 75 6.39 7.69 -5.52
C ILE A 75 7.39 6.55 -5.37
N THR A 76 7.10 5.44 -6.04
CA THR A 76 7.92 4.23 -6.00
C THR A 76 8.26 3.76 -7.40
N ASN A 77 9.28 2.91 -7.52
CA ASN A 77 9.56 2.27 -8.80
C ASN A 77 8.39 1.35 -9.18
N GLY A 78 7.79 1.61 -10.34
CA GLY A 78 6.75 0.75 -10.89
C GLY A 78 7.35 -0.50 -11.52
N ASN A 79 6.49 -1.46 -11.85
CA ASN A 79 6.89 -2.68 -12.54
C ASN A 79 7.11 -2.39 -14.04
N GLY A 80 8.34 -2.04 -14.40
CA GLY A 80 8.74 -1.86 -15.80
C GLY A 80 8.74 -3.18 -16.58
N LYS A 81 9.04 -3.12 -17.88
CA LYS A 81 9.22 -4.35 -18.69
C LYS A 81 10.30 -5.24 -18.04
N ALA A 82 10.07 -6.55 -17.94
CA ALA A 82 11.06 -7.48 -17.40
C ALA A 82 12.43 -7.36 -18.07
N SER A 83 12.47 -7.04 -19.37
CA SER A 83 13.69 -6.77 -20.14
C SER A 83 14.32 -5.40 -19.86
N ALA A 84 13.54 -4.44 -19.33
CA ALA A 84 14.02 -3.11 -18.98
C ALA A 84 14.66 -3.05 -17.59
N ASN A 85 14.19 -3.88 -16.66
CA ASN A 85 14.85 -4.04 -15.35
C ASN A 85 16.27 -4.63 -15.49
N ILE A 86 16.50 -5.51 -16.46
CA ILE A 86 17.83 -6.08 -16.76
C ILE A 86 18.77 -5.05 -17.40
N ARG A 87 18.21 -4.06 -18.11
CA ARG A 87 18.96 -3.01 -18.83
C ARG A 87 19.01 -1.67 -18.07
N GLU A 88 18.56 -1.65 -16.82
CA GLU A 88 18.47 -0.46 -15.95
C GLU A 88 17.72 0.73 -16.58
N ASN A 89 16.80 0.49 -17.51
CA ASN A 89 16.04 1.54 -18.20
C ASN A 89 14.55 1.50 -17.85
N ASN A 90 14.21 1.08 -16.63
CA ASN A 90 12.85 1.13 -16.12
C ASN A 90 12.45 2.58 -15.77
N ASP A 91 11.61 3.17 -16.60
CA ASP A 91 11.04 4.49 -16.44
C ASP A 91 9.69 4.49 -15.67
N ALA A 92 9.03 3.34 -15.51
CA ALA A 92 7.75 3.23 -14.84
C ALA A 92 7.81 3.69 -13.38
N LYS A 93 6.74 4.38 -12.95
CA LYS A 93 6.57 4.90 -11.58
C LYS A 93 5.18 4.53 -11.08
N ASP A 94 5.13 4.14 -9.82
CA ASP A 94 3.90 3.89 -9.09
C ASP A 94 3.68 5.04 -8.09
N PHE A 95 2.52 5.68 -8.20
CA PHE A 95 2.07 6.77 -7.35
C PHE A 95 0.99 6.26 -6.42
N GLN A 96 1.13 6.54 -5.13
CA GLN A 96 0.11 6.20 -4.14
C GLN A 96 -0.19 7.39 -3.24
N GLY A 97 -1.46 7.55 -2.95
CA GLY A 97 -1.97 8.52 -2.00
C GLY A 97 -2.91 7.84 -1.03
N ARG A 98 -2.83 8.21 0.25
CA ARG A 98 -3.80 7.78 1.26
C ARG A 98 -4.14 8.95 2.16
N LEU A 99 -5.43 9.06 2.48
CA LEU A 99 -5.96 10.03 3.43
C LEU A 99 -6.78 9.29 4.48
N VAL A 100 -6.58 9.62 5.75
CA VAL A 100 -7.35 9.11 6.87
C VAL A 100 -7.93 10.28 7.63
N TYR A 101 -9.24 10.28 7.82
CA TYR A 101 -9.98 11.24 8.62
C TYR A 101 -10.41 10.63 9.96
N LYS A 102 -10.03 11.28 11.06
CA LYS A 102 -10.37 10.91 12.44
C LYS A 102 -11.58 11.75 12.85
N VAL A 103 -12.77 11.15 12.78
CA VAL A 103 -14.03 11.82 13.16
C VAL A 103 -14.01 12.12 14.65
N ASN A 104 -13.60 11.13 15.45
CA ASN A 104 -13.38 11.22 16.88
C ASN A 104 -12.41 10.09 17.30
N ASP A 105 -12.25 9.86 18.60
CA ASP A 105 -11.34 8.82 19.11
C ASP A 105 -11.76 7.39 18.76
N GLN A 106 -13.03 7.19 18.41
CA GLN A 106 -13.64 5.89 18.14
C GLN A 106 -13.76 5.60 16.64
N LEU A 107 -14.04 6.61 15.82
CA LEU A 107 -14.41 6.45 14.41
C LEU A 107 -13.41 7.12 13.47
N ARG A 108 -12.96 6.37 12.47
CA ARG A 108 -12.05 6.83 11.43
C ARG A 108 -12.48 6.30 10.07
N PHE A 109 -12.27 7.10 9.04
CA PHE A 109 -12.45 6.73 7.64
C PHE A 109 -11.13 6.92 6.90
N GLY A 110 -10.84 6.04 5.97
CA GLY A 110 -9.68 6.11 5.11
C GLY A 110 -10.05 5.93 3.65
N GLY A 111 -9.22 6.49 2.79
CA GLY A 111 -9.29 6.29 1.37
C GLY A 111 -7.89 6.27 0.79
N SER A 112 -7.65 5.37 -0.14
CA SER A 112 -6.39 5.25 -0.86
C SER A 112 -6.61 5.23 -2.35
N LEU A 113 -5.62 5.77 -3.07
CA LEU A 113 -5.53 5.76 -4.52
C LEU A 113 -4.14 5.27 -4.92
N ASN A 114 -4.10 4.51 -6.00
CA ASN A 114 -2.90 4.07 -6.66
C ASN A 114 -3.02 4.33 -8.15
N TYR A 115 -1.97 4.84 -8.76
CA TYR A 115 -1.84 4.99 -10.20
C TYR A 115 -0.47 4.51 -10.63
N THR A 116 -0.43 3.69 -11.66
CA THR A 116 0.82 3.23 -12.27
C THR A 116 0.58 2.96 -13.75
N ASP A 117 1.56 3.30 -14.58
CA ASP A 117 1.58 2.95 -16.00
C ASP A 117 2.61 1.82 -16.18
N GLU A 118 2.11 0.58 -16.10
CA GLU A 118 2.95 -0.62 -16.10
C GLU A 118 2.79 -1.40 -17.39
N ALA A 119 3.87 -2.09 -17.76
CA ALA A 119 3.81 -3.05 -18.85
C ALA A 119 2.88 -4.22 -18.48
N SER A 120 2.42 -4.95 -19.51
CA SER A 120 1.57 -6.13 -19.38
C SER A 120 1.94 -7.01 -18.19
N GLN A 121 0.98 -7.28 -17.32
CA GLN A 121 1.14 -8.18 -16.19
C GLN A 121 -0.06 -9.09 -16.02
N THR A 122 0.20 -10.34 -15.64
CA THR A 122 -0.85 -11.29 -15.30
C THR A 122 -1.16 -11.14 -13.83
N LEU A 123 -2.31 -10.57 -13.50
CA LEU A 123 -2.88 -10.71 -12.16
C LEU A 123 -3.35 -12.14 -11.97
N LYS A 124 -2.99 -12.74 -10.86
CA LYS A 124 -3.48 -14.07 -10.49
C LYS A 124 -4.16 -13.98 -9.13
N LEU A 125 -5.41 -14.40 -9.04
CA LEU A 125 -6.03 -14.62 -7.74
C LEU A 125 -5.54 -15.97 -7.22
N VAL A 126 -4.66 -15.95 -6.22
CA VAL A 126 -4.15 -17.17 -5.60
C VAL A 126 -4.49 -17.23 -4.11
N ASP A 127 -4.66 -18.44 -3.57
CA ASP A 127 -4.69 -18.65 -2.12
C ASP A 127 -3.29 -18.90 -1.56
N HIS A 128 -3.25 -19.11 -0.24
CA HIS A 128 -2.05 -19.42 0.52
C HIS A 128 -1.43 -20.80 0.20
N THR A 129 -2.15 -21.66 -0.50
CA THR A 129 -1.63 -22.94 -1.02
C THR A 129 -1.13 -22.83 -2.46
N PHE A 130 -1.07 -21.60 -2.99
CA PHE A 130 -0.69 -21.27 -4.37
C PHE A 130 -1.65 -21.83 -5.43
N ASN A 131 -2.89 -22.17 -5.06
CA ASN A 131 -3.91 -22.51 -6.04
C ASN A 131 -4.38 -21.23 -6.73
N SER A 132 -4.31 -21.22 -8.07
CA SER A 132 -4.79 -20.12 -8.90
C SER A 132 -6.29 -20.30 -9.20
N PHE A 133 -7.11 -19.34 -8.77
CA PHE A 133 -8.56 -19.33 -9.02
C PHE A 133 -8.92 -18.58 -10.29
N ASN A 134 -8.14 -17.55 -10.64
CA ASN A 134 -8.39 -16.73 -11.82
C ASN A 134 -7.09 -16.05 -12.26
N GLU A 135 -6.95 -15.83 -13.55
CA GLU A 135 -5.83 -15.09 -14.13
C GLU A 135 -6.34 -14.09 -15.16
N ALA A 136 -5.94 -12.82 -15.00
CA ALA A 136 -6.29 -11.75 -15.92
C ALA A 136 -5.00 -11.07 -16.38
N LYS A 137 -4.79 -10.99 -17.70
CA LYS A 137 -3.74 -10.15 -18.25
C LYS A 137 -4.22 -8.71 -18.29
N ILE A 138 -3.54 -7.84 -17.56
CA ILE A 138 -3.77 -6.41 -17.57
C ILE A 138 -2.68 -5.76 -18.40
N TYR A 139 -3.10 -4.85 -19.28
CA TYR A 139 -2.23 -4.07 -20.16
C TYR A 139 -2.49 -2.59 -19.91
N GLY A 140 -1.42 -1.80 -19.73
CA GLY A 140 -1.50 -0.34 -19.66
C GLY A 140 -1.75 0.19 -18.25
N GLU A 141 -2.40 1.34 -18.19
CA GLU A 141 -2.62 2.10 -16.96
C GLU A 141 -3.46 1.30 -15.93
N ARG A 142 -3.00 1.27 -14.69
CA ARG A 142 -3.73 0.72 -13.55
C ARG A 142 -4.09 1.84 -12.59
N VAL A 143 -5.38 1.91 -12.27
CA VAL A 143 -5.90 2.74 -11.18
C VAL A 143 -6.46 1.82 -10.10
N GLY A 144 -5.94 1.93 -8.89
CA GLY A 144 -6.45 1.26 -7.69
C GLY A 144 -7.10 2.24 -6.74
N TYR A 145 -8.18 1.83 -6.10
CA TYR A 145 -8.83 2.60 -5.03
C TYR A 145 -9.22 1.69 -3.87
N LEU A 146 -9.19 2.23 -2.66
CA LEU A 146 -9.64 1.57 -1.44
C LEU A 146 -10.40 2.57 -0.58
N LEU A 147 -11.47 2.12 0.05
CA LEU A 147 -12.15 2.86 1.08
C LEU A 147 -12.19 1.98 2.33
N ASP A 148 -11.87 2.56 3.47
CA ASP A 148 -11.87 1.83 4.72
C ASP A 148 -12.57 2.60 5.83
N PHE A 149 -13.07 1.86 6.81
CA PHE A 149 -13.54 2.44 8.05
C PHE A 149 -13.06 1.61 9.25
N GLN A 150 -12.84 2.31 10.35
CA GLN A 150 -12.52 1.68 11.63
C GLN A 150 -13.40 2.29 12.72
N TYR A 151 -14.05 1.43 13.49
CA TYR A 151 -14.77 1.78 14.70
C TYR A 151 -14.19 1.03 15.90
N ASN A 152 -13.77 1.76 16.93
CA ASN A 152 -13.17 1.22 18.14
C ASN A 152 -13.93 1.72 19.37
N ARG A 153 -14.55 0.79 20.11
CA ARG A 153 -15.17 1.02 21.41
C ARG A 153 -14.87 -0.17 22.30
N ASN A 154 -13.83 -0.07 23.12
CA ASN A 154 -13.36 -1.13 24.01
C ASN A 154 -14.53 -1.91 24.68
N PRO A 155 -14.61 -3.26 24.54
CA PRO A 155 -13.64 -4.17 23.90
C PRO A 155 -13.83 -4.39 22.39
N PHE A 156 -14.76 -3.71 21.76
CA PHE A 156 -15.15 -3.93 20.36
C PHE A 156 -14.29 -3.13 19.38
N LEU A 157 -13.84 -3.82 18.34
CA LEU A 157 -13.12 -3.25 17.21
C LEU A 157 -13.71 -3.81 15.92
N LEU A 158 -14.25 -2.92 15.10
CA LEU A 158 -14.78 -3.22 13.77
C LEU A 158 -13.92 -2.52 12.72
N ARG A 159 -13.56 -3.26 11.67
CA ARG A 159 -12.82 -2.76 10.51
C ARG A 159 -13.42 -3.33 9.24
N ALA A 160 -13.44 -2.52 8.19
CA ALA A 160 -13.67 -2.99 6.83
C ALA A 160 -12.78 -2.20 5.87
N GLU A 161 -12.37 -2.88 4.80
CA GLU A 161 -11.54 -2.40 3.70
C GLU A 161 -12.08 -3.01 2.39
#